data_AF-A0A1E3H5G0-F1
#
_entry.id   AF-A0A1E3H5G0-F1
#
_cell.length_a   1.000
_cell.length_b   1.000
_cell.length_c   1.000
_cell.angle_alpha   90.00
_cell.angle_beta   90.00
_cell.angle_gamma   90.00
#
_symmetry.space_group_name_H-M   'P 1'
#
loop_
_entity.id
_entity.type
_entity.pdbx_description
1 polymer ?
#
loop_
_entity_poly.entity_id
_entity_poly.type
_entity_poly.pdbx_seq_one_letter_code
_entity_poly.pdbx_strand_id
1 'polypeptide(L)'
;MLRRVLGLYEARGLKPVVAPELEFYLVGRNDDPDLPLSKPIGLSGRIESGRQAYGIEHANDFDHVVNLMYDYCEASRIEIATMAHEAGPAQLEMNFRHGDPIELADQTFLFKRTARLAARRHDMVATFMAMPHMDEPGSATHIHQSIVRTGDGTNIFSTPDAPTPPPCSTTFPACSAMCRRR
;
A
#
# COMPACT_ATOMS: atom_id res chain seq x y z
N MET A 1 8.16 -11.54 17.54
CA MET A 1 9.19 -11.85 16.53
C MET A 1 9.92 -10.59 16.05
N LEU A 2 9.25 -9.63 15.41
CA LEU A 2 9.88 -8.43 14.81
C LEU A 2 10.78 -7.65 15.80
N ARG A 3 10.28 -7.32 17.00
CA ARG A 3 11.09 -6.68 18.07
C ARG A 3 12.42 -7.39 18.35
N ARG A 4 12.44 -8.72 18.30
CA ARG A 4 13.66 -9.52 18.50
C ARG A 4 14.67 -9.28 17.38
N VAL A 5 14.20 -9.23 16.13
CA VAL A 5 15.07 -8.97 14.96
C VAL A 5 15.63 -7.55 15.01
N LEU A 6 14.82 -6.55 15.38
CA LEU A 6 15.29 -5.17 15.52
C LEU A 6 16.37 -5.04 16.59
N GLY A 7 16.25 -5.75 17.72
CA GLY A 7 17.31 -5.80 18.74
C GLY A 7 18.65 -6.35 18.21
N LEU A 8 18.64 -7.21 17.19
CA LEU A 8 19.88 -7.70 16.55
C LEU A 8 20.55 -6.65 15.66
N TYR A 9 19.78 -5.73 15.08
CA TYR A 9 20.32 -4.58 14.35
C TYR A 9 20.87 -3.54 15.33
N GLU A 10 20.11 -3.25 16.38
CA GLU A 10 20.51 -2.29 17.42
C GLU A 10 21.83 -2.68 18.08
N ALA A 11 22.02 -3.96 18.41
CA ALA A 11 23.28 -4.49 18.95
C ALA A 11 24.50 -4.27 18.03
N ARG A 12 24.28 -3.96 16.75
CA ARG A 12 25.31 -3.63 15.75
C ARG A 12 25.40 -2.14 15.43
N GLY A 13 24.66 -1.29 16.15
CA GLY A 13 24.57 0.14 15.85
C GLY A 13 23.85 0.43 14.53
N LEU A 14 22.90 -0.42 14.14
CA LEU A 14 22.12 -0.30 12.91
C LEU A 14 20.64 -0.12 13.24
N LYS A 15 19.95 0.66 12.41
CA LYS A 15 18.51 0.88 12.49
C LYS A 15 17.88 0.63 11.11
N PRO A 16 17.02 -0.39 10.98
CA PRO A 16 16.23 -0.57 9.77
C PRO A 16 15.16 0.51 9.64
N VAL A 17 14.89 0.93 8.40
CA VAL A 17 13.79 1.81 8.00
C VAL A 17 13.07 1.12 6.86
N VAL A 18 11.75 1.01 6.95
CA VAL A 18 10.94 0.30 5.95
C VAL A 18 9.84 1.19 5.40
N ALA A 19 9.36 0.88 4.20
CA ALA A 19 8.18 1.50 3.58
C ALA A 19 7.37 0.38 2.90
N PRO A 20 6.28 -0.09 3.53
CA PRO A 20 5.39 -1.04 2.88
C PRO A 20 4.51 -0.34 1.84
N GLU A 21 4.27 -1.03 0.73
CA GLU A 21 3.22 -0.73 -0.24
C GLU A 21 2.27 -1.91 -0.22
N LEU A 22 0.98 -1.64 -0.04
CA LEU A 22 -0.02 -2.66 0.18
C LEU A 22 -1.09 -2.58 -0.89
N GLU A 23 -1.05 -3.53 -1.82
CA GLU A 23 -2.08 -3.70 -2.83
C GLU A 23 -3.27 -4.49 -2.29
N PHE A 24 -4.46 -4.15 -2.78
CA PHE A 24 -5.70 -4.83 -2.48
C PHE A 24 -6.74 -4.60 -3.57
N TYR A 25 -7.75 -5.46 -3.60
CA TYR A 25 -8.91 -5.29 -4.48
C TYR A 25 -10.12 -4.86 -3.68
N LEU A 26 -10.91 -3.95 -4.26
CA LEU A 26 -12.33 -3.88 -3.95
C LEU A 26 -13.06 -4.93 -4.78
N VAL A 27 -13.88 -5.74 -4.13
CA VAL A 27 -14.74 -6.74 -4.77
C VAL A 27 -16.19 -6.49 -4.39
N GLY A 28 -17.11 -6.99 -5.22
CA GLY A 28 -18.53 -6.99 -4.89
C GLY A 28 -18.78 -7.75 -3.58
N ARG A 29 -19.87 -7.40 -2.89
CA ARG A 29 -20.29 -8.13 -1.69
C ARG A 29 -20.42 -9.63 -2.00
N ASN A 30 -19.72 -10.43 -1.21
CA ASN A 30 -19.80 -11.89 -1.30
C ASN A 30 -20.50 -12.44 -0.05
N ASP A 31 -21.73 -12.92 -0.22
CA ASP A 31 -22.50 -13.54 0.86
C ASP A 31 -22.21 -15.05 1.00
N ASP A 32 -21.68 -15.68 -0.05
CA ASP A 32 -21.35 -17.11 -0.08
C ASP A 32 -19.84 -17.31 -0.31
N PRO A 33 -19.07 -17.77 0.69
CA PRO A 33 -17.63 -17.94 0.58
C PRO A 33 -17.21 -18.98 -0.47
N ASP A 34 -18.10 -19.86 -0.91
CA ASP A 34 -17.81 -20.89 -1.92
C ASP A 34 -17.91 -20.35 -3.36
N LEU A 35 -18.47 -19.15 -3.54
CA LEU A 35 -18.57 -18.50 -4.85
C LEU A 35 -17.34 -17.63 -5.17
N PRO A 36 -16.93 -17.55 -6.46
CA PRO A 36 -15.87 -16.65 -6.89
C PRO A 36 -16.19 -15.17 -6.55
N LEU A 37 -15.16 -14.42 -6.19
CA LEU A 37 -15.29 -12.98 -5.98
C LEU A 37 -15.67 -12.28 -7.28
N SER A 38 -16.67 -11.40 -7.21
CA SER A 38 -17.11 -10.58 -8.35
C SER A 38 -16.41 -9.23 -8.37
N LYS A 39 -16.17 -8.70 -9.58
CA LYS A 39 -15.68 -7.33 -9.76
C LYS A 39 -16.78 -6.34 -9.33
N PRO A 40 -16.46 -5.27 -8.60
CA PRO A 40 -17.46 -4.31 -8.14
C PRO A 40 -17.94 -3.43 -9.30
N ILE A 41 -19.10 -2.80 -9.11
CA ILE A 41 -19.63 -1.79 -10.02
C ILE A 41 -19.22 -0.42 -9.47
N GLY A 42 -18.52 0.38 -10.27
CA GLY A 42 -18.10 1.73 -9.91
C GLY A 42 -19.26 2.75 -9.98
N LEU A 43 -18.99 4.01 -9.65
CA LEU A 43 -19.97 5.10 -9.76
C LEU A 43 -20.52 5.30 -11.18
N SER A 44 -19.73 4.98 -12.20
CA SER A 44 -20.17 4.93 -13.60
C SER A 44 -21.30 3.93 -13.89
N GLY A 45 -21.62 3.03 -12.94
CA GLY A 45 -22.59 1.95 -13.13
C GLY A 45 -22.05 0.81 -13.98
N ARG A 46 -20.75 0.78 -14.26
CA ARG A 46 -20.08 -0.25 -15.07
C ARG A 46 -19.03 -1.00 -14.27
N ILE A 47 -18.71 -2.21 -14.73
CA ILE A 47 -17.54 -2.95 -14.27
C ILE A 47 -16.33 -2.39 -15.00
N GLU A 48 -15.26 -2.15 -14.26
CA GLU A 48 -14.00 -1.70 -14.82
C GLU A 48 -13.39 -2.78 -15.73
N SER A 49 -12.90 -2.40 -16.91
CA SER A 49 -12.20 -3.31 -17.82
C SER A 49 -10.79 -3.68 -17.35
N GLY A 50 -10.27 -3.00 -16.33
CA GLY A 50 -8.90 -3.12 -15.83
C GLY A 50 -7.85 -2.62 -16.83
N ARG A 51 -6.58 -2.90 -16.53
CA ARG A 51 -5.38 -2.64 -17.36
C ARG A 51 -5.10 -1.18 -17.68
N GLN A 52 -5.63 -0.28 -16.86
CA GLN A 52 -5.43 1.15 -16.95
C GLN A 52 -4.91 1.71 -15.63
N ALA A 53 -3.72 1.24 -15.22
CA ALA A 53 -3.05 1.78 -14.04
C ALA A 53 -2.96 3.31 -14.12
N TYR A 54 -3.27 3.99 -13.02
CA TYR A 54 -3.34 5.45 -12.92
C TYR A 54 -4.40 6.14 -13.80
N GLY A 55 -5.42 5.39 -14.27
CA GLY A 55 -6.57 5.96 -14.98
C GLY A 55 -7.41 6.84 -14.05
N ILE A 56 -7.47 8.15 -14.31
CA ILE A 56 -8.20 9.11 -13.46
C ILE A 56 -9.69 8.75 -13.37
N GLU A 57 -10.32 8.34 -14.48
CA GLU A 57 -11.74 7.96 -14.48
C GLU A 57 -12.00 6.71 -13.62
N HIS A 58 -11.09 5.74 -13.64
CA HIS A 58 -11.21 4.50 -12.86
C HIS A 58 -10.90 4.69 -11.38
N ALA A 59 -9.95 5.57 -11.06
CA ALA A 59 -9.74 6.01 -9.68
C ALA A 59 -11.00 6.70 -9.14
N ASN A 60 -11.57 7.63 -9.92
CA ASN A 60 -12.76 8.40 -9.54
C ASN A 60 -14.00 7.52 -9.31
N ASP A 61 -14.11 6.40 -10.03
CA ASP A 61 -15.23 5.46 -9.88
C ASP A 61 -15.34 4.86 -8.47
N PHE A 62 -14.25 4.85 -7.70
CA PHE A 62 -14.19 4.33 -6.33
C PHE A 62 -13.85 5.41 -5.28
N ASP A 63 -13.86 6.69 -5.65
CA ASP A 63 -13.51 7.82 -4.77
C ASP A 63 -14.32 7.83 -3.47
N HIS A 64 -15.59 7.48 -3.52
CA HIS A 64 -16.46 7.45 -2.35
C HIS A 64 -15.94 6.47 -1.26
N VAL A 65 -15.41 5.31 -1.66
CA VAL A 65 -14.79 4.35 -0.73
C VAL A 65 -13.40 4.84 -0.31
N VAL A 66 -12.61 5.32 -1.27
CA VAL A 66 -11.24 5.81 -1.04
C VAL A 66 -11.21 6.97 -0.06
N ASN A 67 -12.10 7.95 -0.22
CA ASN A 67 -12.24 9.09 0.69
C ASN A 67 -12.62 8.64 2.10
N LEU A 68 -13.57 7.70 2.23
CA LEU A 68 -13.92 7.14 3.54
C LEU A 68 -12.77 6.35 4.18
N MET A 69 -11.92 5.69 3.37
CA MET A 69 -10.69 5.08 3.86
C MET A 69 -9.73 6.13 4.40
N TYR A 70 -9.54 7.26 3.70
CA TYR A 70 -8.72 8.37 4.19
C TYR A 70 -9.25 8.90 5.52
N ASP A 71 -10.55 9.18 5.63
CA ASP A 71 -11.17 9.67 6.88
C ASP A 71 -10.91 8.74 8.06
N TYR A 72 -11.09 7.43 7.86
CA TYR A 72 -10.83 6.45 8.92
C TYR A 72 -9.35 6.30 9.25
N CYS A 73 -8.46 6.46 8.27
CA CYS A 73 -7.03 6.42 8.50
C CYS A 73 -6.57 7.63 9.30
N GLU A 74 -7.08 8.82 8.98
CA GLU A 74 -6.84 10.04 9.77
C GLU A 74 -7.35 9.86 11.20
N ALA A 75 -8.59 9.38 11.38
CA ALA A 75 -9.17 9.12 12.70
C ALA A 75 -8.38 8.05 13.50
N SER A 76 -7.74 7.11 12.79
CA SER A 76 -6.92 6.05 13.39
C SER A 76 -5.43 6.42 13.51
N ARG A 77 -5.04 7.64 13.11
CA ARG A 77 -3.65 8.13 13.08
C ARG A 77 -2.72 7.23 12.26
N ILE A 78 -3.22 6.75 11.12
CA ILE A 78 -2.42 6.02 10.12
C ILE A 78 -1.85 7.05 9.15
N GLU A 79 -0.53 7.09 9.00
CA GLU A 79 0.13 8.03 8.11
C GLU A 79 0.19 7.47 6.68
N ILE A 80 -0.72 7.97 5.85
CA ILE A 80 -0.76 7.64 4.43
C ILE A 80 0.15 8.58 3.65
N ALA A 81 0.97 8.04 2.74
CA ALA A 81 1.65 8.85 1.74
C ALA A 81 0.73 9.12 0.55
N THR A 82 0.23 8.06 -0.09
CA THR A 82 -0.64 8.11 -1.26
C THR A 82 -1.47 6.84 -1.37
N MET A 83 -2.58 6.93 -2.11
CA MET A 83 -3.32 5.77 -2.60
C MET A 83 -3.48 5.91 -4.11
N ALA A 84 -3.21 4.84 -4.85
CA ALA A 84 -3.24 4.83 -6.31
C ALA A 84 -4.09 3.68 -6.84
N HIS A 85 -4.63 3.85 -8.05
CA HIS A 85 -5.29 2.79 -8.81
C HIS A 85 -4.26 2.01 -9.64
N GLU A 86 -4.34 0.69 -9.55
CA GLU A 86 -3.35 -0.24 -10.10
C GLU A 86 -3.82 -0.94 -11.39
N ALA A 87 -3.03 -1.92 -11.87
CA ALA A 87 -3.29 -2.57 -13.15
C ALA A 87 -4.60 -3.40 -13.21
N GLY A 88 -5.11 -3.90 -12.10
CA GLY A 88 -6.34 -4.69 -12.03
C GLY A 88 -7.61 -3.86 -11.85
N PRO A 89 -8.79 -4.43 -12.19
CA PRO A 89 -10.07 -3.74 -12.00
C PRO A 89 -10.35 -3.53 -10.51
N ALA A 90 -10.60 -2.28 -10.13
CA ALA A 90 -10.77 -1.86 -8.74
C ALA A 90 -9.60 -2.29 -7.83
N GLN A 91 -8.41 -2.48 -8.40
CA GLN A 91 -7.19 -2.71 -7.65
C GLN A 91 -6.64 -1.37 -7.17
N LEU A 92 -6.33 -1.28 -5.88
CA LEU A 92 -5.79 -0.10 -5.25
C LEU A 92 -4.49 -0.46 -4.54
N GLU A 93 -3.57 0.48 -4.50
CA GLU A 93 -2.34 0.42 -3.72
C GLU A 93 -2.35 1.51 -2.66
N MET A 94 -2.00 1.14 -1.44
CA MET A 94 -1.75 2.06 -0.33
C MET A 94 -0.24 2.14 -0.05
N ASN A 95 0.32 3.35 -0.13
CA ASN A 95 1.74 3.61 0.19
C ASN A 95 1.83 4.27 1.56
N PHE A 96 2.61 3.65 2.45
CA PHE A 96 2.92 4.22 3.76
C PHE A 96 4.17 5.10 3.68
N ARG A 97 4.26 6.13 4.53
CA ARG A 97 5.51 6.85 4.70
C ARG A 97 6.56 5.92 5.29
N HIS A 98 7.80 5.98 4.80
CA HIS A 98 8.87 5.16 5.34
C HIS A 98 9.18 5.55 6.79
N GLY A 99 9.55 4.59 7.62
CA GLY A 99 9.69 4.85 9.05
C GLY A 99 10.06 3.65 9.90
N ASP A 100 9.67 3.70 11.17
CA ASP A 100 9.95 2.65 12.13
C ASP A 100 9.22 1.35 11.77
N PRO A 101 9.92 0.20 11.71
CA PRO A 101 9.30 -1.06 11.31
C PRO A 101 8.20 -1.57 12.25
N ILE A 102 8.24 -1.25 13.55
CA ILE A 102 7.16 -1.63 14.49
C ILE A 102 5.91 -0.80 14.20
N GLU A 103 6.07 0.51 14.11
CA GLU A 103 4.95 1.42 13.84
C GLU A 103 4.29 1.08 12.50
N LEU A 104 5.08 0.84 11.46
CA LEU A 104 4.55 0.50 10.15
C LEU A 104 3.90 -0.88 10.08
N ALA A 105 4.38 -1.85 10.84
CA ALA A 105 3.71 -3.14 10.96
C ALA A 105 2.33 -2.99 11.61
N ASP A 106 2.22 -2.19 12.67
CA ASP A 106 0.96 -1.93 13.36
C ASP A 106 -0.01 -1.10 12.49
N GLN A 107 0.49 -0.06 11.81
CA GLN A 107 -0.30 0.75 10.88
C GLN A 107 -0.80 -0.07 9.69
N THR A 108 0.04 -0.91 9.10
CA THR A 108 -0.35 -1.80 8.00
C THR A 108 -1.46 -2.75 8.42
N PHE A 109 -1.35 -3.33 9.63
CA PHE A 109 -2.39 -4.20 10.17
C PHE A 109 -3.71 -3.46 10.41
N LEU A 110 -3.65 -2.27 11.02
CA LEU A 110 -4.83 -1.44 11.26
C LEU A 110 -5.48 -0.99 9.97
N PHE A 111 -4.70 -0.57 8.97
CA PHE A 111 -5.20 -0.19 7.65
C PHE A 111 -6.03 -1.31 7.02
N LYS A 112 -5.56 -2.56 7.06
CA LYS A 112 -6.33 -3.70 6.54
C LYS A 112 -7.70 -3.87 7.20
N ARG A 113 -7.87 -3.44 8.45
CA ARG A 113 -9.15 -3.46 9.15
C ARG A 113 -10.01 -2.26 8.75
N THR A 114 -9.40 -1.08 8.69
CA THR A 114 -10.03 0.17 8.28
C THR A 114 -10.56 0.13 6.84
N ALA A 115 -9.75 -0.36 5.89
CA ALA A 115 -10.13 -0.51 4.49
C ALA A 115 -11.35 -1.45 4.33
N ARG A 116 -11.37 -2.57 5.06
CA ARG A 116 -12.53 -3.48 5.07
C ARG A 116 -13.78 -2.82 5.63
N LEU A 117 -13.65 -2.00 6.66
CA LEU A 117 -14.79 -1.28 7.24
C LEU A 117 -15.33 -0.24 6.27
N ALA A 118 -14.46 0.51 5.59
CA ALA A 118 -14.86 1.50 4.58
C ALA A 118 -15.56 0.83 3.39
N ALA A 119 -14.96 -0.21 2.81
CA ALA A 119 -15.56 -0.96 1.71
C ALA A 119 -16.96 -1.49 2.07
N ARG A 120 -17.13 -2.04 3.28
CA ARG A 120 -18.41 -2.57 3.75
C ARG A 120 -19.50 -1.51 3.87
N ARG A 121 -19.17 -0.24 4.07
CA ARG A 121 -20.15 0.87 4.10
C ARG A 121 -20.75 1.17 2.72
N HIS A 122 -20.12 0.68 1.67
CA HIS A 122 -20.52 0.88 0.27
C HIS A 122 -20.83 -0.45 -0.43
N ASP A 123 -21.28 -1.48 0.31
CA ASP A 123 -21.62 -2.81 -0.21
C ASP A 123 -20.50 -3.48 -1.02
N MET A 124 -19.26 -3.19 -0.66
CA MET A 124 -18.05 -3.80 -1.22
C MET A 124 -17.24 -4.52 -0.13
N VAL A 125 -16.26 -5.32 -0.56
CA VAL A 125 -15.30 -5.98 0.32
C VAL A 125 -13.89 -5.62 -0.13
N ALA A 126 -13.04 -5.16 0.79
CA ALA A 126 -11.61 -5.02 0.54
C ALA A 126 -10.90 -6.36 0.82
N THR A 127 -10.31 -6.96 -0.22
CA THR A 127 -9.57 -8.22 -0.12
C THR A 127 -8.07 -7.99 -0.37
N PHE A 128 -7.25 -8.59 0.49
CA PHE A 128 -5.79 -8.57 0.40
C PHE A 128 -5.27 -9.96 0.00
N MET A 129 -6.10 -10.73 -0.68
CA MET A 129 -5.74 -12.06 -1.19
C MET A 129 -4.74 -11.89 -2.32
N ALA A 130 -3.75 -12.78 -2.41
CA ALA A 130 -2.69 -12.65 -3.41
C ALA A 130 -3.20 -12.71 -4.86
N MET A 131 -4.31 -13.41 -5.12
CA MET A 131 -4.88 -13.56 -6.48
C MET A 131 -6.40 -13.71 -6.43
N PRO A 132 -7.18 -12.62 -6.23
CA PRO A 132 -8.64 -12.67 -6.10
C PRO A 132 -9.38 -13.03 -7.39
N HIS A 133 -8.81 -12.67 -8.54
CA HIS A 133 -9.33 -13.02 -9.87
C HIS A 133 -8.20 -13.70 -10.65
N MET A 134 -8.48 -14.87 -11.23
CA MET A 134 -7.46 -15.71 -11.89
C MET A 134 -6.92 -15.10 -13.19
N ASP A 135 -7.67 -14.20 -13.81
CA ASP A 135 -7.38 -13.55 -15.08
C ASP A 135 -6.82 -12.13 -14.93
N GLU A 136 -6.62 -11.66 -13.69
CA GLU A 136 -6.14 -10.31 -13.37
C GLU A 136 -4.81 -10.34 -12.59
N PRO A 137 -4.09 -9.20 -12.51
CA PRO A 137 -2.89 -9.08 -11.69
C PRO A 137 -3.14 -9.46 -10.22
N GLY A 138 -2.16 -10.11 -9.58
CA GLY A 138 -2.24 -10.40 -8.15
C GLY A 138 -2.11 -9.14 -7.28
N SER A 139 -2.41 -9.26 -6.00
CA SER A 139 -2.04 -8.25 -4.99
C SER A 139 -0.76 -8.66 -4.28
N ALA A 140 0.19 -7.74 -4.22
CA ALA A 140 1.44 -7.89 -3.50
C ALA A 140 1.53 -6.98 -2.27
N THR A 141 2.55 -7.24 -1.46
CA THR A 141 3.00 -6.28 -0.45
C THR A 141 4.47 -6.02 -0.70
N HIS A 142 4.78 -4.94 -1.38
CA HIS A 142 6.17 -4.52 -1.57
C HIS A 142 6.69 -3.95 -0.26
N ILE A 143 7.96 -4.20 0.05
CA ILE A 143 8.60 -3.64 1.24
C ILE A 143 9.92 -3.03 0.79
N HIS A 144 9.93 -1.70 0.71
CA HIS A 144 11.16 -0.93 0.53
C HIS A 144 11.91 -0.92 1.87
N GLN A 145 13.22 -1.15 1.83
CA GLN A 145 14.02 -1.26 3.04
C GLN A 145 15.31 -0.47 2.87
N SER A 146 15.71 0.21 3.93
CA SER A 146 17.04 0.78 4.09
C SER A 146 17.54 0.51 5.50
N ILE A 147 18.85 0.59 5.69
CA ILE A 147 19.46 0.42 7.00
C ILE A 147 20.36 1.64 7.23
N VAL A 148 20.16 2.32 8.35
CA VAL A 148 20.95 3.48 8.74
C VAL A 148 21.81 3.16 9.95
N ARG A 149 23.03 3.69 10.01
CA ARG A 149 23.87 3.60 11.21
C ARG A 149 23.34 4.57 12.27
N THR A 150 23.20 4.12 13.51
CA THR A 150 22.61 4.93 14.59
C THR A 150 23.50 6.09 15.03
N GLY A 151 24.81 5.99 14.83
CA GLY A 151 25.77 7.02 15.21
C GLY A 151 25.74 8.26 14.31
N ASP A 152 25.86 8.07 13.00
CA ASP A 152 26.01 9.16 12.01
C ASP A 152 24.80 9.32 11.07
N GLY A 153 23.80 8.43 11.16
CA GLY A 153 22.61 8.44 10.31
C GLY A 153 22.86 7.99 8.86
N THR A 154 24.06 7.50 8.54
CA THR A 154 24.41 7.12 7.17
C THR A 154 23.67 5.86 6.73
N ASN A 155 23.09 5.89 5.53
CA ASN A 155 22.46 4.72 4.92
C ASN A 155 23.55 3.80 4.35
N ILE A 156 23.61 2.55 4.82
CA ILE A 156 24.64 1.58 4.42
C ILE A 156 24.44 1.03 3.00
N PHE A 157 23.29 1.30 2.38
CA PHE A 157 23.02 0.97 0.97
C PHE A 157 23.48 2.07 0.01
N SER A 158 23.80 3.26 0.52
CA SER A 158 24.29 4.36 -0.29
C SER A 158 25.79 4.18 -0.57
N THR A 159 26.19 4.33 -1.83
CA THR A 159 27.60 4.48 -2.20
C THR A 159 27.98 5.97 -2.23
N PRO A 160 29.26 6.34 -2.00
CA PRO A 160 29.70 7.73 -2.00
C PRO A 160 29.42 8.48 -3.31
N ASP A 161 29.41 7.77 -4.44
CA ASP A 161 29.20 8.31 -5.78
C ASP A 161 27.75 8.15 -6.30
N ALA A 162 26.86 7.57 -5.49
CA ALA A 162 25.44 7.56 -5.84
C ALA A 162 24.90 8.98 -5.61
N PRO A 163 24.10 9.54 -6.55
CA PRO A 163 23.42 10.79 -6.29
C PRO A 163 22.65 10.63 -4.98
N THR A 164 22.97 11.46 -3.99
CA THR A 164 22.22 11.50 -2.75
C THR A 164 20.75 11.69 -3.11
N PRO A 165 19.86 10.72 -2.78
CA PRO A 165 18.45 11.00 -2.92
C PRO A 165 18.16 12.25 -2.09
N PRO A 166 17.39 13.20 -2.64
CA PRO A 166 17.20 14.49 -2.01
C PRO A 166 16.78 14.30 -0.55
N PRO A 167 17.26 15.15 0.38
CA PRO A 167 16.80 15.11 1.75
C PRO A 167 15.28 15.18 1.74
N CYS A 168 14.64 14.35 2.57
CA CYS A 168 13.20 14.19 2.65
C CYS A 168 12.52 15.52 3.05
N SER A 169 12.36 16.43 2.09
CA SER A 169 11.36 17.47 2.15
C SER A 169 10.00 16.79 2.03
N THR A 170 9.03 17.31 2.77
CA THR A 170 7.65 16.83 2.92
C THR A 170 6.81 16.80 1.62
N THR A 171 7.46 16.82 0.47
CA THR A 171 6.86 16.88 -0.86
C THR A 171 7.78 16.16 -1.84
N PHE A 172 7.52 14.87 -2.12
CA PHE A 172 8.14 14.17 -3.25
C PHE A 172 7.09 13.35 -4.04
N PRO A 173 7.17 13.32 -5.39
CA PRO A 173 6.25 12.59 -6.25
C PRO A 173 6.62 11.10 -6.32
N ALA A 174 5.60 10.26 -6.52
CA ALA A 174 5.67 8.81 -6.59
C ALA A 174 6.87 8.27 -7.40
N CYS A 175 7.67 7.41 -6.77
CA CYS A 175 8.82 6.76 -7.37
C CYS A 175 8.42 5.39 -7.96
N SER A 176 7.61 5.37 -9.02
CA SER A 176 7.18 4.12 -9.69
C SER A 176 7.94 3.80 -11.00
N ALA A 177 9.12 4.38 -11.22
CA ALA A 177 9.80 4.29 -12.53
C ALA A 177 10.92 3.23 -12.65
N MET A 178 11.22 2.42 -11.63
CA MET A 178 12.44 1.59 -11.65
C MET A 178 12.23 0.07 -11.81
N CYS A 179 11.00 -0.40 -12.05
CA CYS A 179 10.72 -1.82 -12.29
C CYS A 179 10.22 -2.13 -13.72
N ARG A 180 10.77 -1.46 -14.74
CA ARG A 180 10.53 -1.77 -16.18
C ARG A 180 11.83 -1.94 -16.98
N ARG A 181 12.76 -2.75 -16.46
CA ARG A 181 13.83 -3.33 -17.27
C ARG A 181 14.00 -4.80 -16.95
N ARG A 182 13.14 -5.62 -17.56
CA ARG A 182 13.45 -6.90 -18.22
C ARG A 182 12.21 -7.37 -18.97
#